data_AF-A0A1A9NJ80-F1
#
_entry.id   AF-A0A1A9NJ80-F1
#
_cell.length_a   1.000
_cell.length_b   1.000
_cell.length_c   1.000
_cell.angle_alpha   90.00
_cell.angle_beta   90.00
_cell.angle_gamma   90.00
#
_symmetry.space_group_name_H-M   'P 1'
#
loop_
_entity.id
_entity.type
_entity.pdbx_description
1 polymer ?
#
loop_
_entity_poly.entity_id
_entity_poly.type
_entity_poly.pdbx_seq_one_letter_code
_entity_poly.pdbx_strand_id
1 'polypeptide(L)'
;MKLAITFLLGLAVLPVSTQALAADWAPLGKVGAVDQYFYDRSKLTIKEDQITYWKKVVFAAPQVINGKEVASGLLRERIDCAEHTAKLISYLYYATSGDTVEYIAKDESEAAPIIPDTVGDAFEQKLCPMVWRKQEEARIKTEQRAAEAELSAARRTPTVQEKPAVSGTGASPAAVPPTSPSGSATIPASPAQSTVPVPGKTPPDPNTAPITTSPNTAAQPGKTPPDPNAAPVPRQPLPMPQIIEQLY
;
A
#
# COMPACT_ATOMS: atom_id res chain seq x y z
N MET A 1 -3.46 -44.81 -65.66
CA MET A 1 -2.34 -44.46 -64.75
C MET A 1 -2.52 -43.03 -64.27
N LYS A 2 -2.28 -42.78 -62.97
CA LYS A 2 -2.13 -41.48 -62.27
C LYS A 2 -3.44 -40.76 -61.93
N LEU A 3 -4.06 -41.08 -60.79
CA LEU A 3 -3.86 -40.57 -59.42
C LEU A 3 -4.19 -39.08 -59.23
N ALA A 4 -5.25 -38.90 -58.44
CA ALA A 4 -5.76 -37.68 -57.83
C ALA A 4 -4.74 -37.02 -56.89
N ILE A 5 -4.82 -35.69 -56.77
CA ILE A 5 -4.39 -34.95 -55.57
C ILE A 5 -5.46 -33.90 -55.29
N THR A 6 -6.47 -34.31 -54.54
CA THR A 6 -7.46 -33.42 -53.92
C THR A 6 -6.79 -32.79 -52.71
N PHE A 7 -6.41 -31.51 -52.83
CA PHE A 7 -5.80 -30.71 -51.77
C PHE A 7 -6.87 -30.37 -50.74
N LEU A 8 -6.99 -31.19 -49.69
CA LEU A 8 -7.91 -30.98 -48.58
C LEU A 8 -7.34 -29.91 -47.64
N LEU A 9 -7.97 -28.74 -47.70
CA LEU A 9 -7.74 -27.56 -46.89
C LEU A 9 -8.17 -27.84 -45.43
N GLY A 10 -7.29 -28.46 -44.64
CA GLY A 10 -7.47 -28.66 -43.20
C GLY A 10 -7.08 -27.42 -42.41
N LEU A 11 -7.97 -26.42 -42.35
CA LEU A 11 -7.81 -25.25 -41.49
C LEU A 11 -8.07 -25.68 -40.03
N ALA A 12 -7.00 -26.12 -39.36
CA ALA A 12 -7.00 -26.38 -37.92
C ALA A 12 -7.18 -25.05 -37.16
N VAL A 13 -8.42 -24.70 -36.86
CA VAL A 13 -8.76 -23.63 -35.91
C VAL A 13 -8.36 -24.14 -34.52
N LEU A 14 -7.12 -23.86 -34.13
CA LEU A 14 -6.68 -24.00 -32.74
C LEU A 14 -7.46 -22.97 -31.91
N PRO A 15 -8.34 -23.39 -30.99
CA PRO A 15 -8.95 -22.45 -30.05
C PRO A 15 -7.81 -21.92 -29.18
N VAL A 16 -7.37 -20.70 -29.48
CA VAL A 16 -6.53 -19.93 -28.57
C VAL A 16 -7.44 -19.65 -27.38
N SER A 17 -7.38 -20.51 -26.37
CA SER A 17 -8.03 -20.31 -25.09
C SER A 17 -7.54 -18.98 -24.56
N THR A 18 -8.32 -17.92 -24.82
CA THR A 18 -8.16 -16.64 -24.15
C THR A 18 -8.29 -16.97 -22.69
N GLN A 19 -7.16 -16.99 -21.99
CA GLN A 19 -7.15 -17.12 -20.55
C GLN A 19 -7.97 -15.93 -20.08
N ALA A 20 -9.21 -16.19 -19.68
CA ALA A 20 -9.94 -15.23 -18.88
C ALA A 20 -9.00 -14.93 -17.74
N LEU A 21 -8.49 -13.69 -17.70
CA LEU A 21 -7.58 -13.24 -16.66
C LEU A 21 -8.37 -13.30 -15.37
N ALA A 22 -8.34 -14.48 -14.75
CA ALA A 22 -8.88 -14.71 -13.44
C ALA A 22 -8.15 -13.76 -12.50
N ALA A 23 -8.87 -13.26 -11.49
CA ALA A 23 -8.28 -12.41 -10.48
C ALA A 23 -7.02 -13.07 -9.90
N ASP A 24 -5.89 -12.36 -9.93
CA ASP A 24 -4.59 -12.86 -9.45
C ASP A 24 -4.44 -12.46 -7.97
N TRP A 25 -5.16 -13.19 -7.11
CA TRP A 25 -5.15 -12.96 -5.67
C TRP A 25 -3.84 -13.42 -5.05
N ALA A 26 -3.03 -12.47 -4.61
CA ALA A 26 -1.83 -12.74 -3.83
C ALA A 26 -2.14 -12.62 -2.33
N PRO A 27 -1.76 -13.61 -1.51
CA PRO A 27 -1.90 -13.50 -0.06
C PRO A 27 -0.99 -12.38 0.46
N LEU A 28 -1.54 -11.59 1.38
CA LEU A 28 -0.72 -10.82 2.30
C LEU A 28 -0.10 -11.84 3.29
N GLY A 29 1.09 -11.55 3.82
CA GLY A 29 1.75 -12.45 4.78
C GLY A 29 0.89 -12.70 6.04
N LYS A 30 1.45 -13.33 7.06
CA LYS A 30 0.75 -13.44 8.35
C LYS A 30 0.64 -12.03 8.97
N VAL A 31 -0.47 -11.37 8.73
CA VAL A 31 -0.81 -10.05 9.25
C VAL A 31 -2.17 -10.15 9.92
N GLY A 32 -2.21 -9.83 11.21
CA GLY A 32 -3.34 -10.20 12.07
C GLY A 32 -3.27 -11.65 12.55
N ALA A 33 -3.94 -11.94 13.66
CA ALA A 33 -3.82 -13.21 14.35
C ALA A 33 -4.67 -14.35 13.76
N VAL A 34 -5.66 -14.05 12.91
CA VAL A 34 -6.69 -15.03 12.54
C VAL A 34 -7.17 -14.93 11.09
N ASP A 35 -7.49 -13.72 10.61
CA ASP A 35 -8.08 -13.55 9.27
C ASP A 35 -7.05 -13.68 8.14
N GLN A 36 -7.52 -14.03 6.95
CA GLN A 36 -6.68 -14.12 5.75
C GLN A 36 -6.93 -12.93 4.83
N TYR A 37 -5.85 -12.25 4.47
CA TYR A 37 -5.89 -11.06 3.62
C TYR A 37 -5.21 -11.34 2.28
N PHE A 38 -5.78 -10.80 1.21
CA PHE A 38 -5.28 -10.93 -0.15
C PHE A 38 -5.40 -9.60 -0.90
N TYR A 39 -4.60 -9.40 -1.94
CA TYR A 39 -4.78 -8.33 -2.91
C TYR A 39 -4.74 -8.85 -4.35
N ASP A 40 -5.50 -8.21 -5.25
CA ASP A 40 -5.54 -8.57 -6.68
C ASP A 40 -4.43 -7.87 -7.46
N ARG A 41 -3.40 -8.63 -7.86
CA ARG A 41 -2.25 -8.12 -8.63
C ARG A 41 -2.64 -7.66 -10.04
N SER A 42 -3.71 -8.22 -10.60
CA SER A 42 -4.16 -7.90 -11.96
C SER A 42 -4.91 -6.57 -12.04
N LYS A 43 -5.32 -5.99 -10.89
CA LYS A 43 -6.14 -4.78 -10.82
C LYS A 43 -5.48 -3.62 -10.07
N LEU A 44 -4.15 -3.62 -9.97
CA LEU A 44 -3.39 -2.53 -9.38
C LEU A 44 -3.38 -1.31 -10.31
N THR A 45 -3.74 -0.15 -9.78
CA THR A 45 -3.63 1.14 -10.47
C THR A 45 -2.71 2.07 -9.70
N ILE A 46 -1.57 2.42 -10.29
CA ILE A 46 -0.60 3.35 -9.69
C ILE A 46 -0.66 4.69 -10.43
N LYS A 47 -0.94 5.76 -9.70
CA LYS A 47 -0.96 7.15 -10.15
C LYS A 47 -0.16 7.99 -9.16
N GLU A 48 0.93 8.60 -9.61
CA GLU A 48 1.82 9.40 -8.74
C GLU A 48 2.22 8.58 -7.51
N ASP A 49 1.96 9.08 -6.30
CA ASP A 49 2.25 8.42 -5.01
C ASP A 49 1.11 7.51 -4.53
N GLN A 50 0.04 7.38 -5.30
CA GLN A 50 -1.15 6.62 -4.92
C GLN A 50 -1.21 5.26 -5.61
N ILE A 51 -1.57 4.23 -4.85
CA ILE A 51 -1.92 2.90 -5.36
C ILE A 51 -3.35 2.54 -4.98
N THR A 52 -4.17 2.27 -5.99
CA THR A 52 -5.53 1.72 -5.82
C THR A 52 -5.52 0.23 -6.13
N TYR A 53 -6.10 -0.57 -5.24
CA TYR A 53 -6.11 -2.03 -5.34
C TYR A 53 -7.43 -2.62 -4.83
N TRP A 54 -7.65 -3.89 -5.16
CA TRP A 54 -8.69 -4.70 -4.54
C TRP A 54 -8.08 -5.55 -3.43
N LYS A 55 -8.69 -5.49 -2.25
CA LYS A 55 -8.41 -6.29 -1.07
C LYS A 55 -9.51 -7.32 -0.90
N LYS A 56 -9.13 -8.54 -0.56
CA LYS A 56 -10.06 -9.58 -0.12
C LYS A 56 -9.71 -9.98 1.30
N VAL A 57 -10.70 -10.05 2.16
CA VAL A 57 -10.60 -10.61 3.51
C VAL A 57 -11.46 -11.86 3.60
N VAL A 58 -10.91 -12.92 4.16
CA VAL A 58 -11.65 -14.13 4.56
C VAL A 58 -11.56 -14.20 6.08
N PHE A 59 -12.71 -14.06 6.73
CA PHE A 59 -12.76 -14.04 8.18
C PHE A 59 -12.57 -15.45 8.74
N ALA A 60 -11.78 -15.58 9.79
CA ALA A 60 -11.58 -16.86 10.47
C ALA A 60 -12.88 -17.38 11.10
N ALA A 61 -13.73 -16.46 11.56
CA ALA A 61 -15.08 -16.71 12.02
C ALA A 61 -16.04 -15.71 11.37
N PRO A 62 -17.26 -16.13 10.95
CA PRO A 62 -18.24 -15.21 10.39
C PRO A 62 -18.50 -14.01 11.30
N GLN A 63 -18.53 -12.82 10.71
CA GLN A 63 -18.78 -11.55 11.39
C GLN A 63 -20.24 -11.15 11.22
N VAL A 64 -20.85 -10.52 12.23
CA VAL A 64 -22.24 -10.02 12.12
C VAL A 64 -22.20 -8.55 11.70
N ILE A 65 -22.65 -8.26 10.49
CA ILE A 65 -22.75 -6.91 9.93
C ILE A 65 -24.22 -6.66 9.58
N ASN A 66 -24.81 -5.60 10.14
CA ASN A 66 -26.23 -5.26 9.92
C ASN A 66 -27.19 -6.44 10.22
N GLY A 67 -26.88 -7.24 11.25
CA GLY A 67 -27.67 -8.39 11.67
C GLY A 67 -27.54 -9.63 10.77
N LYS A 68 -26.63 -9.62 9.79
CA LYS A 68 -26.36 -10.74 8.88
C LYS A 68 -24.94 -11.27 9.08
N GLU A 69 -24.78 -12.58 8.97
CA GLU A 69 -23.46 -13.21 9.01
C GLU A 69 -22.70 -13.03 7.69
N VAL A 70 -21.45 -12.61 7.79
CA VAL A 70 -20.54 -12.32 6.68
C VAL A 70 -19.29 -13.19 6.86
N ALA A 71 -18.96 -13.97 5.84
CA ALA A 71 -17.79 -14.86 5.83
C ALA A 71 -16.59 -14.23 5.10
N SER A 72 -16.81 -13.26 4.20
CA SER A 72 -15.73 -12.58 3.49
C SER A 72 -16.12 -11.18 3.02
N GLY A 73 -15.11 -10.37 2.71
CA GLY A 73 -15.27 -9.05 2.13
C GLY A 73 -14.35 -8.83 0.94
N LEU A 74 -14.84 -8.10 -0.06
CA LEU A 74 -14.05 -7.51 -1.14
C LEU A 74 -14.10 -5.99 -1.00
N LEU A 75 -12.94 -5.38 -0.78
CA LEU A 75 -12.79 -3.95 -0.56
C LEU A 75 -11.92 -3.37 -1.67
N ARG A 76 -12.24 -2.16 -2.11
CA ARG A 76 -11.38 -1.38 -3.00
C ARG A 76 -10.82 -0.24 -2.18
N GLU A 77 -9.52 -0.23 -2.00
CA GLU A 77 -8.82 0.74 -1.18
C GLU A 77 -7.83 1.53 -2.04
N ARG A 78 -7.46 2.71 -1.57
CA ARG A 78 -6.35 3.50 -2.10
C ARG A 78 -5.42 3.86 -0.97
N ILE A 79 -4.14 3.60 -1.15
CA ILE A 79 -3.07 4.07 -0.27
C ILE A 79 -2.38 5.25 -0.95
N ASP A 80 -2.14 6.31 -0.20
CA ASP A 80 -1.19 7.36 -0.52
C ASP A 80 0.14 7.05 0.17
N CYS A 81 1.13 6.63 -0.61
CA CYS A 81 2.41 6.14 -0.12
C CYS A 81 3.35 7.26 0.37
N ALA A 82 3.06 8.52 0.05
CA ALA A 82 3.84 9.65 0.53
C ALA A 82 3.32 10.15 1.88
N GLU A 83 1.99 10.14 2.05
CA GLU A 83 1.34 10.62 3.29
C GLU A 83 1.11 9.51 4.33
N HIS A 84 1.37 8.24 3.99
CA HIS A 84 1.04 7.07 4.82
C HIS A 84 -0.45 7.05 5.23
N THR A 85 -1.33 7.35 4.26
CA THR A 85 -2.78 7.35 4.47
C THR A 85 -3.48 6.34 3.57
N ALA A 86 -4.63 5.87 4.00
CA ALA A 86 -5.48 4.98 3.24
C ALA A 86 -6.93 5.43 3.24
N LYS A 87 -7.60 5.21 2.11
CA LYS A 87 -9.00 5.54 1.89
C LYS A 87 -9.74 4.34 1.33
N LEU A 88 -10.86 3.99 1.96
CA LEU A 88 -11.81 3.03 1.41
C LEU A 88 -12.58 3.71 0.26
N ILE A 89 -12.67 3.05 -0.90
CA ILE A 89 -13.39 3.56 -2.06
C ILE A 89 -14.73 2.84 -2.24
N SER A 90 -14.76 1.53 -2.02
CA SER A 90 -15.96 0.71 -2.16
C SER A 90 -15.79 -0.60 -1.43
N TYR A 91 -16.87 -1.25 -1.00
CA TYR A 91 -16.79 -2.57 -0.40
C TYR A 91 -18.01 -3.42 -0.69
N LEU A 92 -17.83 -4.73 -0.55
CA LEU A 92 -18.80 -5.76 -0.84
C LEU A 92 -18.61 -6.91 0.16
N TYR A 93 -19.65 -7.22 0.92
CA TYR A 93 -19.64 -8.31 1.90
C TYR A 93 -20.44 -9.51 1.41
N TYR A 94 -19.95 -10.70 1.71
CA TYR A 94 -20.57 -11.96 1.31
C TYR A 94 -20.86 -12.85 2.53
N ALA A 95 -22.05 -13.42 2.53
CA ALA A 95 -22.44 -14.46 3.47
C ALA A 95 -21.69 -15.77 3.21
N THR A 96 -21.81 -16.72 4.14
CA THR A 96 -21.26 -18.09 3.99
C THR A 96 -21.84 -18.83 2.78
N SER A 97 -23.08 -18.49 2.37
CA SER A 97 -23.71 -19.02 1.15
C SER A 97 -23.12 -18.46 -0.15
N GLY A 98 -22.31 -17.41 -0.07
CA GLY A 98 -21.84 -16.64 -1.23
C GLY A 98 -22.78 -15.51 -1.66
N ASP A 99 -23.93 -15.35 -0.99
CA ASP A 99 -24.85 -14.25 -1.27
C ASP A 99 -24.26 -12.91 -0.86
N THR A 100 -24.51 -11.87 -1.65
CA THR A 100 -24.15 -10.49 -1.31
C THR A 100 -24.99 -10.02 -0.11
N VAL A 101 -24.32 -9.63 0.97
CA VAL A 101 -24.95 -9.09 2.17
C VAL A 101 -25.12 -7.58 2.06
N GLU A 102 -24.08 -6.89 1.60
CA GLU A 102 -24.02 -5.43 1.52
C GLU A 102 -23.03 -5.01 0.43
N TYR A 103 -23.38 -3.96 -0.31
CA TYR A 103 -22.53 -3.37 -1.34
C TYR A 103 -22.59 -1.84 -1.27
N ILE A 104 -21.43 -1.22 -1.09
CA ILE A 104 -21.27 0.23 -1.21
C ILE A 104 -20.31 0.52 -2.34
N ALA A 105 -20.83 1.12 -3.41
CA ALA A 105 -20.07 1.41 -4.63
C ALA A 105 -19.11 2.60 -4.51
N LYS A 106 -19.44 3.55 -3.63
CA LYS A 106 -18.65 4.74 -3.34
C LYS A 106 -18.75 5.01 -1.85
N ASP A 107 -17.63 4.84 -1.18
CA ASP A 107 -17.44 5.20 0.20
C ASP A 107 -16.87 6.63 0.27
N GLU A 108 -17.52 7.48 1.06
CA GLU A 108 -17.19 8.90 1.17
C GLU A 108 -16.31 9.20 2.39
N SER A 109 -15.81 8.17 3.10
CA SER A 109 -14.88 8.37 4.20
C SER A 109 -13.64 9.15 3.78
N GLU A 110 -13.13 9.95 4.70
CA GLU A 110 -11.87 10.65 4.54
C GLU A 110 -10.71 9.66 4.62
N ALA A 111 -9.56 10.02 4.04
CA ALA A 111 -8.37 9.20 4.19
C ALA A 111 -7.94 9.19 5.66
N ALA A 112 -7.63 8.00 6.19
CA ALA A 112 -7.15 7.82 7.54
C ALA A 112 -5.64 7.52 7.54
N PRO A 113 -4.87 7.99 8.54
CA PRO A 113 -3.47 7.58 8.69
C PRO A 113 -3.38 6.07 8.93
N ILE A 114 -2.35 5.43 8.38
CA ILE A 114 -2.07 4.02 8.57
C ILE A 114 -1.28 3.84 9.87
N ILE A 115 -1.84 3.17 10.87
CA ILE A 115 -1.13 2.90 12.12
C ILE A 115 -0.12 1.75 11.92
N PRO A 116 1.13 1.84 12.43
CA PRO A 116 2.11 0.77 12.38
C PRO A 116 1.62 -0.53 13.02
N ASP A 117 2.13 -1.67 12.55
CA ASP A 117 1.78 -3.01 13.03
C ASP A 117 0.29 -3.40 12.82
N THR A 118 -0.44 -2.66 11.97
CA THR A 118 -1.81 -3.00 11.56
C THR A 118 -1.84 -3.77 10.23
N VAL A 119 -3.04 -4.19 9.85
CA VAL A 119 -3.27 -4.74 8.51
C VAL A 119 -2.99 -3.70 7.42
N GLY A 120 -3.33 -2.43 7.65
CA GLY A 120 -3.04 -1.33 6.75
C GLY A 120 -1.54 -1.17 6.49
N ASP A 121 -0.73 -1.16 7.55
CA ASP A 121 0.74 -1.04 7.46
C ASP A 121 1.34 -2.19 6.63
N ALA A 122 0.88 -3.41 6.81
CA ALA A 122 1.40 -4.51 5.99
C ALA A 122 1.01 -4.43 4.51
N PHE A 123 -0.17 -3.88 4.18
CA PHE A 123 -0.51 -3.58 2.78
C PHE A 123 0.40 -2.48 2.23
N GLU A 124 0.63 -1.41 2.99
CA GLU A 124 1.55 -0.34 2.62
C GLU A 124 2.96 -0.87 2.36
N GLN A 125 3.56 -1.59 3.31
CA GLN A 125 4.88 -2.20 3.17
C GLN A 125 4.97 -3.12 1.94
N LYS A 126 3.87 -3.79 1.58
CA LYS A 126 3.83 -4.68 0.42
C LYS A 126 3.68 -3.94 -0.90
N LEU A 127 2.87 -2.90 -0.94
CA LEU A 127 2.40 -2.26 -2.17
C LEU A 127 3.18 -1.00 -2.54
N CYS A 128 3.56 -0.16 -1.57
CA CYS A 128 4.25 1.10 -1.81
C CYS A 128 5.64 0.96 -2.47
N PRO A 129 6.43 -0.11 -2.21
CA PRO A 129 7.66 -0.34 -3.00
C PRO A 129 7.42 -0.48 -4.50
N MET A 130 6.21 -0.92 -4.92
CA MET A 130 5.85 -0.99 -6.34
C MET A 130 5.61 0.39 -6.94
N VAL A 131 5.06 1.33 -6.15
CA VAL A 131 4.86 2.73 -6.54
C VAL A 131 6.21 3.38 -6.77
N TRP A 132 7.10 3.29 -5.78
CA TRP A 132 8.46 3.82 -5.87
C TRP A 132 9.21 3.31 -7.11
N ARG A 133 9.21 1.99 -7.34
CA ARG A 133 9.88 1.40 -8.51
C ARG A 133 9.31 1.94 -9.82
N LYS A 134 8.00 2.10 -9.94
CA LYS A 134 7.37 2.63 -11.16
C LYS A 134 7.73 4.10 -11.40
N GLN A 135 7.83 4.90 -10.33
CA GLN A 135 8.27 6.29 -10.42
C GLN A 135 9.73 6.38 -10.86
N GLU A 136 10.59 5.55 -10.28
CA GLU A 136 12.01 5.49 -10.62
C GLU A 136 12.23 5.05 -12.07
N GLU A 137 11.50 4.05 -12.55
CA GLU A 137 11.49 3.66 -13.97
C GLU A 137 11.06 4.82 -14.88
N ALA A 138 10.06 5.59 -14.48
CA ALA A 138 9.59 6.75 -15.24
C ALA A 138 10.62 7.89 -15.27
N ARG A 139 11.30 8.15 -14.14
CA ARG A 139 12.40 9.13 -14.03
C ARG A 139 13.54 8.75 -14.96
N ILE A 140 14.06 7.53 -14.84
CA ILE A 140 15.16 7.02 -15.68
C ILE A 140 14.79 7.11 -17.17
N LYS A 141 13.57 6.70 -17.54
CA LYS A 141 13.10 6.77 -18.92
C LYS A 141 13.02 8.20 -19.45
N THR A 142 12.67 9.16 -18.60
CA THR A 142 12.61 10.58 -18.97
C THR A 142 14.01 11.15 -19.17
N GLU A 143 14.94 10.83 -18.26
CA GLU A 143 16.36 11.22 -18.37
C GLU A 143 17.02 10.65 -19.63
N GLN A 144 16.79 9.37 -19.92
CA GLN A 144 17.29 8.73 -21.14
C GLN A 144 16.77 9.41 -22.41
N ARG A 145 15.47 9.74 -22.45
CA ARG A 145 14.87 10.46 -23.58
C ARG A 145 15.42 11.87 -23.73
N ALA A 146 15.66 12.57 -22.62
CA ALA A 146 16.25 13.90 -22.65
C ALA A 146 17.69 13.87 -23.17
N ALA A 147 18.50 12.91 -22.70
CA ALA A 147 19.86 12.71 -23.18
C ALA A 147 19.91 12.34 -24.66
N GLU A 148 19.03 11.45 -25.13
CA GLU A 148 18.93 11.11 -26.56
C GLU A 148 18.53 12.33 -27.41
N ALA A 149 17.57 13.14 -26.93
CA ALA A 149 17.15 14.36 -27.60
C ALA A 149 18.31 15.38 -27.72
N GLU A 150 19.08 15.59 -26.65
CA GLU A 150 20.26 16.48 -26.65
C GLU A 150 21.33 16.00 -27.62
N LEU A 151 21.67 14.71 -27.59
CA LEU A 151 22.62 14.11 -28.54
C LEU A 151 22.14 14.25 -29.98
N SER A 152 20.84 14.07 -30.23
CA SER A 152 20.26 14.24 -31.56
C SER A 152 20.29 15.71 -32.03
N ALA A 153 20.11 16.67 -31.12
CA ALA A 153 20.21 18.09 -31.39
C ALA A 153 21.65 18.51 -31.70
N ALA A 154 22.61 18.03 -30.90
CA ALA A 154 24.04 18.29 -31.11
C ALA A 154 24.53 17.75 -32.46
N ARG A 155 24.03 16.60 -32.92
CA ARG A 155 24.34 16.05 -34.25
C ARG A 155 23.73 16.83 -35.42
N ARG A 156 22.62 17.53 -35.19
CA ARG A 156 21.91 18.29 -36.23
C ARG A 156 22.47 19.68 -36.45
N THR A 157 23.17 20.26 -35.48
CA THR A 157 23.88 21.53 -35.66
C THR A 157 25.11 21.27 -36.53
N PRO A 158 25.09 21.57 -37.84
CA PRO A 158 26.26 21.41 -38.67
C PRO A 158 27.29 22.38 -38.10
N THR A 159 28.50 21.90 -37.84
CA THR A 159 29.64 22.77 -37.57
C THR A 159 29.75 23.70 -38.78
N VAL A 160 29.21 24.91 -38.68
CA VAL A 160 29.52 25.99 -39.61
C VAL A 160 31.01 26.18 -39.39
N GLN A 161 31.81 25.53 -40.23
CA GLN A 161 33.23 25.77 -40.34
C GLN A 161 33.38 27.26 -40.64
N GLU A 162 33.59 28.03 -39.59
CA GLU A 162 34.06 29.39 -39.67
C GLU A 162 35.41 29.32 -40.36
N LYS A 163 35.37 29.52 -41.68
CA LYS A 163 36.53 29.66 -42.54
C LYS A 163 37.42 30.73 -41.89
N PRO A 164 38.65 30.39 -41.44
CA PRO A 164 39.48 31.33 -40.70
C PRO A 164 39.84 32.50 -41.62
N ALA A 165 39.22 33.65 -41.38
CA ALA A 165 39.65 34.92 -41.94
C ALA A 165 40.90 35.34 -41.16
N VAL A 166 42.06 35.09 -41.77
CA VAL A 166 43.34 35.65 -41.36
C VAL A 166 43.24 37.17 -41.49
N SER A 167 43.04 37.86 -40.37
CA SER A 167 43.30 39.30 -40.24
C SER A 167 44.05 39.53 -38.94
N GLY A 168 45.31 39.92 -39.09
CA GLY A 168 46.29 39.94 -38.03
C GLY A 168 46.27 41.16 -37.12
N THR A 169 47.20 41.06 -36.16
CA THR A 169 47.96 42.15 -35.53
C THR A 169 47.23 43.05 -34.54
N GLY A 170 47.59 42.88 -33.26
CA GLY A 170 47.85 44.05 -32.40
C GLY A 170 47.46 43.94 -30.92
N ALA A 171 48.50 43.93 -30.08
CA ALA A 171 48.56 44.48 -28.72
C ALA A 171 47.97 43.69 -27.53
N SER A 172 48.91 43.10 -26.79
CA SER A 172 48.94 42.88 -25.33
C SER A 172 49.29 44.20 -24.60
N PRO A 173 49.28 44.36 -23.25
CA PRO A 173 48.65 43.62 -22.13
C PRO A 173 47.84 44.53 -21.17
N ALA A 174 46.98 43.95 -20.31
CA ALA A 174 46.76 44.49 -18.96
C ALA A 174 46.27 43.40 -18.01
N ALA A 175 47.16 43.04 -17.06
CA ALA A 175 46.87 42.16 -15.96
C ALA A 175 45.95 42.86 -14.94
N VAL A 176 44.91 42.16 -14.50
CA VAL A 176 44.10 42.52 -13.32
C VAL A 176 44.09 41.30 -12.38
N PRO A 177 44.33 41.48 -11.07
CA PRO A 177 44.50 40.38 -10.12
C PRO A 177 43.19 39.66 -9.78
N PRO A 178 43.27 38.43 -9.21
CA PRO A 178 42.11 37.65 -8.82
C PRO A 178 41.52 38.12 -7.47
N THR A 179 40.25 38.49 -7.47
CA THR A 179 39.48 38.75 -6.23
C THR A 179 38.83 37.45 -5.77
N SER A 180 39.38 36.82 -4.74
CA SER A 180 38.79 35.68 -4.04
C SER A 180 37.47 36.07 -3.34
N PRO A 181 36.37 35.35 -3.55
CA PRO A 181 35.18 35.49 -2.71
C PRO A 181 35.37 34.70 -1.40
N SER A 182 35.74 35.42 -0.34
CA SER A 182 35.67 34.90 1.04
C SER A 182 34.23 34.98 1.53
N GLY A 183 33.41 34.01 1.11
CA GLY A 183 32.08 33.79 1.66
C GLY A 183 32.15 32.82 2.84
N SER A 184 32.20 33.35 4.06
CA SER A 184 31.92 32.58 5.28
C SER A 184 30.47 32.09 5.25
N ALA A 185 30.28 30.82 4.91
CA ALA A 185 29.02 30.14 5.19
C ALA A 185 28.97 29.84 6.70
N THR A 186 28.20 30.65 7.41
CA THR A 186 27.77 30.37 8.78
C THR A 186 27.00 29.05 8.79
N ILE A 187 27.59 28.01 9.38
CA ILE A 187 26.92 26.76 9.71
C ILE A 187 25.90 27.07 10.82
N PRO A 188 24.58 26.90 10.61
CA PRO A 188 23.64 26.96 11.72
C PRO A 188 23.93 25.80 12.68
N ALA A 189 24.11 26.16 13.95
CA ALA A 189 24.34 25.25 15.05
C ALA A 189 23.29 24.13 15.07
N SER A 190 23.78 22.91 15.21
CA SER A 190 23.00 21.72 15.51
C SER A 190 22.07 21.99 16.70
N PRO A 191 20.76 21.76 16.60
CA PRO A 191 19.90 21.80 17.77
C PRO A 191 20.36 20.73 18.75
N ALA A 192 20.45 21.15 20.01
CA ALA A 192 20.83 20.35 21.15
C ALA A 192 20.03 19.05 21.21
N GLN A 193 20.75 17.95 21.42
CA GLN A 193 20.16 16.69 21.87
C GLN A 193 19.38 16.96 23.16
N SER A 194 18.05 16.92 23.04
CA SER A 194 17.17 16.90 24.20
C SER A 194 17.28 15.50 24.82
N THR A 195 18.08 15.40 25.88
CA THR A 195 18.13 14.23 26.74
C THR A 195 16.80 14.13 27.50
N VAL A 196 15.87 13.35 26.96
CA VAL A 196 14.70 12.88 27.73
C VAL A 196 15.20 11.91 28.81
N PRO A 197 14.88 12.13 30.09
CA PRO A 197 15.18 11.15 31.12
C PRO A 197 14.33 9.90 30.90
N VAL A 198 15.02 8.78 30.68
CA VAL A 198 14.44 7.43 30.64
C VAL A 198 13.84 7.12 32.03
N PRO A 199 12.53 6.84 32.16
CA PRO A 199 11.95 6.33 33.39
C PRO A 199 12.50 4.93 33.67
N GLY A 200 12.85 4.68 34.94
CA GLY A 200 13.68 3.58 35.39
C GLY A 200 13.23 2.19 34.95
N LYS A 201 14.20 1.41 34.48
CA LYS A 201 14.17 -0.04 34.60
C LYS A 201 14.52 -0.39 36.05
N THR A 202 13.51 -0.75 36.83
CA THR A 202 13.69 -1.53 38.05
C THR A 202 14.03 -2.98 37.64
N PRO A 203 15.14 -3.57 38.11
CA PRO A 203 15.43 -4.99 37.90
C PRO A 203 14.38 -5.84 38.63
N PRO A 204 13.91 -6.97 38.05
CA PRO A 204 13.15 -7.95 38.81
C PRO A 204 14.06 -8.67 39.81
N ASP A 205 13.63 -8.69 41.06
CA ASP A 205 14.21 -9.47 42.16
C ASP A 205 14.23 -10.98 41.81
N PRO A 206 15.35 -11.70 41.98
CA PRO A 206 15.48 -13.10 41.56
C PRO A 206 15.07 -14.11 42.66
N ASN A 207 14.19 -13.74 43.60
CA ASN A 207 13.78 -14.64 44.68
C ASN A 207 12.28 -14.62 44.94
N THR A 208 11.53 -15.39 44.17
CA THR A 208 10.26 -15.95 44.68
C THR A 208 10.07 -17.35 44.09
N ALA A 209 10.17 -18.34 44.97
CA ALA A 209 9.95 -19.75 44.71
C ALA A 209 8.48 -20.03 44.33
N PRO A 210 8.20 -21.14 43.61
CA PRO A 210 6.84 -21.51 43.23
C PRO A 210 6.09 -22.07 44.44
N ILE A 211 5.02 -21.42 44.87
CA ILE A 211 4.07 -22.00 45.81
C ILE A 211 3.00 -22.74 45.02
N THR A 212 3.15 -24.06 45.00
CA THR A 212 2.11 -25.03 44.71
C THR A 212 1.04 -24.98 45.80
N THR A 213 -0.19 -24.60 45.48
CA THR A 213 -1.37 -25.06 46.22
C THR A 213 -2.53 -25.32 45.26
N SER A 214 -3.06 -26.52 45.41
CA SER A 214 -4.16 -27.13 44.65
C SER A 214 -5.52 -26.77 45.32
N PRO A 215 -6.64 -27.35 44.85
CA PRO A 215 -7.85 -26.65 44.41
C PRO A 215 -8.80 -26.23 45.53
N ASN A 216 -9.65 -25.22 45.30
CA ASN A 216 -10.78 -24.95 46.17
C ASN A 216 -12.12 -24.79 45.43
N THR A 217 -13.01 -25.67 45.87
CA THR A 217 -14.44 -25.86 45.67
C THR A 217 -15.32 -24.64 45.98
N ALA A 218 -16.39 -24.50 45.17
CA ALA A 218 -17.71 -23.89 45.44
C ALA A 218 -17.84 -22.38 45.72
N ALA A 219 -18.58 -21.69 44.84
CA ALA A 219 -19.89 -21.07 45.17
C ALA A 219 -20.58 -20.58 43.89
N GLN A 220 -21.80 -21.07 43.63
CA GLN A 220 -22.69 -20.55 42.59
C GLN A 220 -23.29 -19.21 43.05
N PRO A 221 -23.36 -18.17 42.20
CA PRO A 221 -24.18 -16.99 42.48
C PRO A 221 -25.66 -17.34 42.26
N GLY A 222 -26.49 -16.90 43.21
CA GLY A 222 -27.92 -17.14 43.23
C GLY A 222 -28.63 -16.67 41.96
N LYS A 223 -29.56 -17.49 41.49
CA LYS A 223 -30.56 -17.15 40.48
C LYS A 223 -31.59 -16.22 41.13
N THR A 224 -31.53 -14.93 40.84
CA THR A 224 -32.65 -14.02 41.07
C THR A 224 -33.72 -14.31 40.00
N PRO A 225 -34.98 -14.58 40.36
CA PRO A 225 -36.06 -14.73 39.39
C PRO A 225 -36.22 -13.42 38.58
N PRO A 226 -36.45 -13.50 37.26
CA PRO A 226 -36.74 -12.32 36.45
C PRO A 226 -38.08 -11.70 36.90
N ASP A 227 -38.08 -10.39 37.14
CA ASP A 227 -39.27 -9.60 37.42
C ASP A 227 -40.20 -9.64 36.19
N PRO A 228 -41.42 -10.21 36.30
CA PRO A 228 -42.35 -10.31 35.17
C PRO A 228 -42.93 -8.96 34.72
N ASN A 229 -42.66 -7.86 35.44
CA ASN A 229 -43.11 -6.50 35.10
C ASN A 229 -41.98 -5.57 34.62
N ALA A 230 -40.78 -6.08 34.37
CA ALA A 230 -39.71 -5.27 33.80
C ALA A 230 -40.07 -4.87 32.36
N ALA A 231 -40.35 -3.58 32.15
CA ALA A 231 -40.53 -2.99 30.83
C ALA A 231 -39.33 -3.35 29.93
N PRO A 232 -39.56 -3.63 28.63
CA PRO A 232 -38.49 -3.99 27.71
C PRO A 232 -37.46 -2.86 27.69
N VAL A 233 -36.25 -3.16 28.17
CA VAL A 233 -35.12 -2.25 28.09
C VAL A 233 -34.92 -1.92 26.61
N PRO A 234 -34.96 -0.63 26.21
CA PRO A 234 -34.69 -0.25 24.83
C PRO A 234 -33.29 -0.76 24.49
N ARG A 235 -33.20 -1.72 23.57
CA ARG A 235 -31.93 -2.23 23.07
C ARG A 235 -31.20 -1.04 22.48
N GLN A 236 -30.12 -0.62 23.14
CA GLN A 236 -29.25 0.38 22.54
C GLN A 236 -28.72 -0.17 21.21
N PRO A 237 -28.64 0.64 20.15
CA PRO A 237 -28.01 0.23 18.91
C PRO A 237 -26.60 -0.23 19.24
N LEU A 238 -26.26 -1.46 18.87
CA LEU A 238 -24.88 -1.93 18.96
C LEU A 238 -24.02 -0.95 18.15
N PRO A 239 -22.88 -0.47 18.68
CA PRO A 239 -21.96 0.36 17.91
C PRO A 239 -21.60 -0.39 16.62
N MET A 240 -21.53 0.34 15.50
CA MET A 240 -21.15 -0.24 14.21
C MET A 240 -19.91 -1.12 14.38
N PRO A 241 -19.83 -2.26 13.66
CA PRO A 241 -18.73 -3.19 13.83
C PRO A 241 -17.41 -2.46 13.57
N GLN A 242 -16.54 -2.42 14.59
CA GLN A 242 -15.20 -1.79 14.57
C GLN A 242 -14.22 -2.45 13.57
N ILE A 243 -14.71 -3.25 12.63
CA ILE A 243 -13.90 -3.93 11.62
C ILE A 243 -13.14 -2.91 10.76
N ILE A 244 -13.71 -1.72 10.53
CA ILE A 244 -13.00 -0.66 9.78
C ILE A 244 -11.92 0.01 10.65
N GLU A 245 -12.15 0.19 11.95
CA GLU A 245 -11.15 0.77 12.86
C GLU A 245 -9.99 -0.19 13.16
N GLN A 246 -10.19 -1.51 13.11
CA GLN A 246 -9.07 -2.45 13.28
C GLN A 246 -8.15 -2.56 12.06
N LEU A 247 -8.53 -1.93 10.93
CA LEU A 247 -7.75 -1.94 9.71
C LEU A 247 -6.81 -0.74 9.58
N TYR A 248 -7.04 0.33 10.34
CA TYR A 248 -6.31 1.60 10.22
C TYR A 248 -5.84 2.12 11.56
#